data_AF-A0AAD4ZWZ5-F1
#
_entry.id   AF-A0AAD4ZWZ5-F1
#
_cell.length_a   1.000
_cell.length_b   1.000
_cell.length_c   1.000
_cell.angle_alpha   90.00
_cell.angle_beta   90.00
_cell.angle_gamma   90.00
#
_symmetry.space_group_name_H-M   'P 1'
#
loop_
_entity.id
_entity.type
_entity.pdbx_description
1 polymer ?
#
loop_
_entity_poly.entity_id
_entity_poly.type
_entity_poly.pdbx_seq_one_letter_code
_entity_poly.pdbx_strand_id
1 'polypeptide(L)'
;MSCHNLRKLVFYEVPFCGVLAPLGKLRCLEYLTICWMKSVKKVGVEFLGITGETPQTLIKSFPKLKELILGEMDQWEEWEGVEEEDSKITIMPSLLFLSILYCDKLKALPNFLWKTPLRELRICDTRCGTEWVKKASQVQNIEINGEFVKKDGVQMEVPAYLIHLLG
;
A
#
# COMPACT_ATOMS: atom_id res chain seq x y z
N MET A 1 -20.15 19.08 -2.54
CA MET A 1 -19.75 18.50 -3.83
C MET A 1 -19.25 17.09 -3.57
N SER A 2 -20.01 16.06 -3.94
CA SER A 2 -19.64 14.65 -3.68
C SER A 2 -19.13 14.03 -4.99
N CYS A 3 -17.91 13.52 -4.97
CA CYS A 3 -17.23 13.00 -6.15
C CYS A 3 -17.61 11.53 -6.39
N HIS A 4 -18.85 11.29 -6.82
CA HIS A 4 -19.41 9.93 -6.96
C HIS A 4 -18.71 9.07 -8.03
N ASN A 5 -17.97 9.70 -8.95
CA ASN A 5 -17.37 9.06 -10.11
C ASN A 5 -15.85 9.27 -10.20
N LEU A 6 -15.20 9.71 -9.12
CA LEU A 6 -13.76 9.90 -9.13
C LEU A 6 -13.07 8.54 -9.24
N ARG A 7 -12.42 8.30 -10.38
CA ARG A 7 -11.73 7.04 -10.70
C ARG A 7 -10.22 7.13 -10.55
N LYS A 8 -9.65 8.32 -10.71
CA LYS A 8 -8.22 8.56 -10.56
C LYS A 8 -8.01 9.76 -9.66
N LEU A 9 -7.14 9.62 -8.68
CA LEU A 9 -6.75 10.67 -7.77
C LEU A 9 -5.24 10.63 -7.61
N VAL A 10 -4.62 11.79 -7.70
CA VAL A 10 -3.18 11.96 -7.65
C VAL A 10 -2.89 13.11 -6.71
N PHE A 11 -2.11 12.84 -5.66
CA PHE A 11 -1.54 13.85 -4.79
C PHE A 11 -0.06 13.98 -5.11
N TYR A 12 0.35 15.20 -5.47
CA TYR A 12 1.74 15.60 -5.58
C TYR A 12 1.97 16.81 -4.67
N GLU A 13 3.14 16.84 -4.03
CA GLU A 13 3.72 18.01 -3.39
C GLU A 13 2.82 18.68 -2.34
N VAL A 14 2.47 17.91 -1.29
CA VAL A 14 1.79 18.44 -0.09
C VAL A 14 2.69 18.27 1.13
N PRO A 15 3.83 18.98 1.20
CA PRO A 15 4.92 18.64 2.11
C PRO A 15 4.57 18.81 3.59
N PHE A 16 3.61 19.67 3.94
CA PHE A 16 3.25 20.00 5.33
C PHE A 16 2.09 19.18 5.90
N CYS A 17 1.44 18.36 5.08
CA CYS A 17 0.31 17.56 5.54
C CYS A 17 0.85 16.27 6.21
N GLY A 18 0.75 16.20 7.54
CA GLY A 18 1.26 15.07 8.32
C GLY A 18 0.31 13.87 8.42
N VAL A 19 -0.94 14.02 7.94
CA VAL A 19 -2.00 13.01 8.05
C VAL A 19 -2.68 12.84 6.70
N LEU A 20 -2.86 11.62 6.23
CA LEU A 20 -3.60 11.36 5.00
C LEU A 20 -5.11 11.53 5.23
N ALA A 21 -5.79 12.11 4.26
CA ALA A 21 -7.25 12.19 4.26
C ALA A 21 -7.89 10.77 4.25
N PRO A 22 -9.14 10.62 4.73
CA PRO A 22 -9.84 9.34 4.74
C PRO A 22 -10.35 8.92 3.37
N LEU A 23 -9.42 8.58 2.48
CA LEU A 23 -9.67 8.31 1.06
C LEU A 23 -10.37 6.96 0.81
N GLY A 24 -10.34 6.02 1.76
CA GLY A 24 -10.95 4.70 1.59
C GLY A 24 -12.46 4.70 1.40
N LYS A 25 -13.14 5.82 1.67
CA LYS A 25 -14.57 6.04 1.40
C LYS A 25 -14.86 6.31 -0.09
N LEU A 26 -13.84 6.53 -0.93
CA LEU A 26 -13.98 6.79 -2.36
C LEU A 26 -14.30 5.49 -3.13
N ARG A 27 -15.59 5.16 -3.23
CA ARG A 27 -16.09 3.87 -3.78
C ARG A 27 -15.82 3.63 -5.27
N CYS A 28 -15.54 4.68 -6.02
CA CYS A 28 -15.29 4.59 -7.47
C CYS A 28 -13.81 4.73 -7.85
N LEU A 29 -12.94 4.93 -6.87
CA LEU A 29 -11.52 5.15 -7.11
C LEU A 29 -10.87 3.85 -7.60
N GLU A 30 -10.20 3.91 -8.74
CA GLU A 30 -9.48 2.81 -9.38
C GLU A 30 -7.96 3.02 -9.34
N TYR A 31 -7.50 4.27 -9.35
CA TYR A 31 -6.09 4.64 -9.37
C TYR A 31 -5.81 5.70 -8.32
N LEU A 32 -4.86 5.43 -7.43
CA LEU A 32 -4.41 6.36 -6.41
C LEU A 32 -2.89 6.47 -6.45
N THR A 33 -2.41 7.70 -6.63
CA THR A 33 -1.00 8.03 -6.50
C THR A 33 -0.84 9.07 -5.42
N ILE A 34 0.06 8.83 -4.48
CA ILE A 34 0.45 9.79 -3.45
C ILE A 34 1.96 9.90 -3.48
N CYS A 35 2.47 11.05 -3.90
CA CYS A 35 3.89 11.30 -3.90
C CYS A 35 4.24 12.62 -3.19
N TRP A 36 5.46 12.71 -2.66
CA TRP A 36 6.00 13.94 -2.06
C TRP A 36 5.22 14.45 -0.82
N MET A 37 4.55 13.54 -0.09
CA MET A 37 3.89 13.84 1.19
C MET A 37 4.87 13.66 2.36
N LYS A 38 5.93 14.48 2.36
CA LYS A 38 7.13 14.27 3.19
C LYS A 38 6.91 14.33 4.70
N SER A 39 5.86 14.99 5.19
CA SER A 39 5.56 15.06 6.63
C SER A 39 4.78 13.85 7.17
N VAL A 40 4.25 12.98 6.31
CA VAL A 40 3.47 11.82 6.75
C VAL A 40 4.39 10.82 7.42
N LYS A 41 4.13 10.55 8.71
CA LYS A 41 4.87 9.55 9.49
C LYS A 41 4.19 8.20 9.56
N LYS A 42 2.87 8.22 9.52
CA LYS A 42 2.03 7.03 9.66
C LYS A 42 0.90 7.09 8.64
N VAL A 43 0.69 5.99 7.94
CA VAL A 43 -0.53 5.73 7.18
C VAL A 43 -1.41 4.87 8.06
N GLY A 44 -2.32 5.50 8.80
CA GLY A 44 -3.19 4.82 9.75
C GLY A 44 -4.49 4.30 9.12
N VAL A 45 -5.32 3.65 9.94
CA VAL A 45 -6.64 3.13 9.51
C VAL A 45 -7.61 4.23 9.04
N GLU A 46 -7.37 5.48 9.41
CA GLU A 46 -8.12 6.64 8.93
C GLU A 46 -8.01 6.78 7.41
N PHE A 47 -6.85 6.48 6.81
CA PHE A 47 -6.65 6.48 5.36
C PHE A 47 -7.60 5.49 4.66
N LEU A 48 -7.86 4.35 5.30
CA LEU A 48 -8.81 3.33 4.85
C LEU A 48 -10.27 3.77 5.04
N GLY A 49 -10.52 4.97 5.58
CA GLY A 49 -11.87 5.47 5.86
C GLY A 49 -12.55 4.78 7.04
N ILE A 50 -11.78 4.07 7.86
CA ILE A 50 -12.25 3.37 9.07
C ILE A 50 -12.09 4.36 10.22
N THR A 51 -13.20 4.74 10.84
CA THR A 51 -13.24 5.72 11.93
C THR A 51 -14.19 5.20 13.01
N GLY A 52 -14.04 5.60 14.28
CA GLY A 52 -14.88 5.10 15.38
C GLY A 52 -16.40 5.30 15.20
N GLU A 53 -16.79 6.17 14.26
CA GLU A 53 -18.18 6.44 13.87
C GLU A 53 -18.73 5.51 12.77
N THR A 54 -17.91 4.63 12.17
CA THR A 54 -18.41 3.71 11.15
C THR A 54 -19.28 2.64 11.82
N PRO A 55 -20.56 2.50 11.43
CA PRO A 55 -21.40 1.42 11.95
C PRO A 55 -20.73 0.07 11.73
N GLN A 56 -20.89 -0.85 12.69
CA GLN A 56 -20.44 -2.26 12.69
C GLN A 56 -21.12 -3.11 11.58
N THR A 57 -21.08 -2.59 10.36
CA THR A 57 -21.62 -3.11 9.10
C THR A 57 -20.45 -3.51 8.20
N LEU A 58 -20.71 -4.20 7.09
CA LEU A 58 -19.67 -4.59 6.15
C LEU A 58 -18.97 -3.34 5.55
N ILE A 59 -17.80 -2.98 6.08
CA ILE A 59 -17.00 -1.85 5.59
C ILE A 59 -16.17 -2.35 4.40
N LYS A 60 -16.33 -1.67 3.26
CA LYS A 60 -15.49 -1.88 2.08
C LYS A 60 -14.64 -0.65 1.85
N SER A 61 -13.39 -0.72 2.25
CA SER A 61 -12.41 0.33 1.97
C SER A 61 -11.87 0.16 0.55
N PHE A 62 -11.87 1.24 -0.23
CA PHE A 62 -11.34 1.25 -1.59
C PHE A 62 -11.85 0.07 -2.47
N PRO A 63 -13.17 -0.09 -2.62
CA PRO A 63 -13.75 -1.29 -3.23
C PRO A 63 -13.34 -1.53 -4.69
N LYS A 64 -12.96 -0.47 -5.43
CA LYS A 64 -12.59 -0.54 -6.84
C LYS A 64 -11.12 -0.22 -7.12
N LEU A 65 -10.31 0.03 -6.08
CA LEU A 65 -8.93 0.44 -6.28
C LEU A 65 -8.13 -0.71 -6.88
N LYS A 66 -7.51 -0.46 -8.04
CA LYS A 66 -6.70 -1.41 -8.80
C LYS A 66 -5.22 -1.13 -8.65
N GLU A 67 -4.87 0.15 -8.55
CA GLU A 67 -3.49 0.62 -8.52
C GLU A 67 -3.29 1.60 -7.36
N LEU A 68 -2.26 1.32 -6.55
CA LEU A 68 -1.80 2.20 -5.49
C LEU A 68 -0.30 2.47 -5.66
N ILE A 69 0.07 3.75 -5.76
CA ILE A 69 1.45 4.20 -5.83
C ILE A 69 1.71 5.16 -4.67
N LEU A 70 2.73 4.85 -3.85
CA LEU A 70 3.18 5.64 -2.72
C LEU A 70 4.67 5.96 -2.91
N GLY A 71 5.02 7.23 -3.10
CA GLY A 71 6.37 7.62 -3.49
C GLY A 71 6.92 8.80 -2.71
N GLU A 72 8.22 8.80 -2.41
CA GLU A 72 8.93 9.97 -1.87
C GLU A 72 8.24 10.55 -0.60
N MET A 73 7.85 9.65 0.30
CA MET A 73 7.23 9.96 1.59
C MET A 73 8.29 9.83 2.70
N ASP A 74 9.28 10.73 2.69
CA ASP A 74 10.55 10.64 3.43
C ASP A 74 10.44 10.35 4.94
N GLN A 75 9.33 10.71 5.59
CA GLN A 75 9.12 10.50 7.03
C GLN A 75 8.25 9.27 7.36
N TRP A 76 7.76 8.55 6.35
CA TRP A 76 6.80 7.48 6.54
C TRP A 76 7.44 6.25 7.16
N GLU A 77 7.04 5.91 8.39
CA GLU A 77 7.62 4.82 9.18
C GLU A 77 6.69 3.63 9.34
N GLU A 78 5.38 3.89 9.46
CA GLU A 78 4.38 2.89 9.84
C GLU A 78 3.21 2.90 8.85
N TRP A 79 2.81 1.71 8.40
CA TRP A 79 1.57 1.51 7.68
C TRP A 79 0.69 0.54 8.46
N GLU A 80 -0.34 1.09 9.08
CA GLU A 80 -1.24 0.34 9.94
C GLU A 80 -2.32 -0.38 9.13
N GLY A 81 -2.68 -1.56 9.62
CA GLY A 81 -3.77 -2.37 9.10
C GLY A 81 -4.83 -2.62 10.15
N VAL A 82 -5.91 -3.27 9.73
CA VAL A 82 -6.91 -3.83 10.64
C VAL A 82 -6.48 -5.24 11.03
N GLU A 83 -6.76 -5.63 12.28
CA GLU A 83 -6.52 -6.98 12.77
C GLU A 83 -7.26 -8.05 11.95
N GLU A 84 -6.67 -9.24 11.91
CA GLU A 84 -7.02 -10.29 10.94
C GLU A 84 -8.40 -10.93 11.13
N GLU A 85 -9.03 -10.72 12.29
CA GLU A 85 -10.26 -11.38 12.71
C GLU A 85 -11.53 -10.56 12.46
N ASP A 86 -11.42 -9.29 12.06
CA ASP A 86 -12.60 -8.47 11.75
C ASP A 86 -13.18 -8.82 10.37
N SER A 87 -13.92 -9.93 10.34
CA SER A 87 -14.65 -10.43 9.16
C SER A 87 -15.60 -9.42 8.51
N LYS A 88 -15.84 -8.26 9.15
CA LYS A 88 -16.71 -7.19 8.64
C LYS A 88 -15.95 -6.18 7.78
N ILE A 89 -14.62 -6.23 7.71
CA ILE A 89 -13.82 -5.24 6.98
C ILE A 89 -13.13 -5.89 5.78
N THR A 90 -13.45 -5.39 4.59
CA THR A 90 -12.75 -5.75 3.35
C THR A 90 -11.95 -4.56 2.86
N ILE A 91 -10.62 -4.72 2.80
CA ILE A 91 -9.69 -3.67 2.37
C ILE A 91 -9.24 -3.97 0.94
N MET A 92 -9.42 -3.00 0.04
CA MET A 92 -8.86 -3.03 -1.31
C MET A 92 -9.10 -4.34 -2.08
N PRO A 93 -10.35 -4.83 -2.18
CA PRO A 93 -10.67 -6.12 -2.79
C PRO A 93 -10.40 -6.21 -4.30
N SER A 94 -10.01 -5.10 -4.94
CA SER A 94 -9.71 -5.03 -6.38
C SER A 94 -8.25 -4.69 -6.68
N LEU A 95 -7.38 -4.62 -5.65
CA LEU A 95 -6.00 -4.15 -5.82
C LEU A 95 -5.16 -5.18 -6.56
N LEU A 96 -4.60 -4.76 -7.69
CA LEU A 96 -3.78 -5.60 -8.56
C LEU A 96 -2.32 -5.17 -8.56
N PHE A 97 -2.06 -3.87 -8.39
CA PHE A 97 -0.73 -3.28 -8.46
C PHE A 97 -0.47 -2.37 -7.24
N LEU A 98 0.66 -2.61 -6.58
CA LEU A 98 1.19 -1.76 -5.52
C LEU A 98 2.63 -1.38 -5.86
N SER A 99 2.93 -0.08 -5.83
CA SER A 99 4.30 0.42 -5.93
C SER A 99 4.64 1.34 -4.77
N ILE A 100 5.79 1.08 -4.15
CA ILE A 100 6.37 1.89 -3.08
C ILE A 100 7.76 2.33 -3.53
N LEU A 101 7.99 3.64 -3.59
CA LEU A 101 9.19 4.21 -4.20
C LEU A 101 9.81 5.22 -3.24
N TYR A 102 11.11 5.16 -2.96
CA TYR A 102 11.82 6.18 -2.19
C TYR A 102 11.20 6.43 -0.80
N CYS A 103 10.85 5.37 -0.08
CA CYS A 103 10.20 5.43 1.24
C CYS A 103 11.11 4.83 2.34
N ASP A 104 12.34 5.33 2.44
CA ASP A 104 13.44 4.76 3.24
C ASP A 104 13.15 4.46 4.71
N LYS A 105 12.19 5.16 5.32
CA LYS A 105 11.84 4.98 6.72
C LYS A 105 10.78 3.90 6.98
N LEU A 106 10.11 3.41 5.94
CA LEU A 106 9.02 2.46 6.09
C LEU A 106 9.56 1.14 6.62
N LYS A 107 9.10 0.74 7.81
CA LYS A 107 9.67 -0.44 8.50
C LYS A 107 9.07 -1.75 8.00
N ALA A 108 7.76 -1.77 7.76
CA ALA A 108 7.03 -2.98 7.39
C ALA A 108 5.78 -2.68 6.56
N LEU A 109 5.33 -3.69 5.83
CA LEU A 109 4.07 -3.68 5.09
C LEU A 109 2.94 -4.33 5.92
N PRO A 110 1.71 -3.79 5.88
CA PRO A 110 0.61 -4.30 6.70
C PRO A 110 0.10 -5.66 6.20
N ASN A 111 -0.29 -6.54 7.13
CA ASN A 111 -0.70 -7.91 6.81
C ASN A 111 -1.94 -8.01 5.89
N PHE A 112 -2.84 -7.02 5.90
CA PHE A 112 -4.04 -7.07 5.05
C PHE A 112 -3.70 -7.09 3.56
N LEU A 113 -2.54 -6.57 3.14
CA LEU A 113 -2.13 -6.56 1.73
C LEU A 113 -2.10 -7.97 1.15
N TRP A 114 -1.77 -8.95 1.97
CA TRP A 114 -1.65 -10.35 1.55
C TRP A 114 -3.01 -11.05 1.39
N LYS A 115 -4.09 -10.40 1.83
CA LYS A 115 -5.49 -10.83 1.62
C LYS A 115 -6.14 -10.17 0.40
N THR A 116 -5.44 -9.25 -0.27
CA THR A 116 -5.91 -8.60 -1.50
C THR A 116 -5.55 -9.45 -2.73
N PRO A 117 -6.19 -9.25 -3.90
CA PRO A 117 -5.82 -9.97 -5.13
C PRO A 117 -4.55 -9.41 -5.81
N LEU A 118 -3.62 -8.87 -5.02
CA LEU A 118 -2.39 -8.22 -5.49
C LEU A 118 -1.58 -9.16 -6.38
N ARG A 119 -1.28 -8.70 -7.60
CA ARG A 119 -0.51 -9.48 -8.60
C ARG A 119 0.90 -8.96 -8.76
N GLU A 120 1.06 -7.65 -8.67
CA GLU A 120 2.33 -6.97 -8.88
C GLU A 120 2.66 -6.09 -7.69
N LEU A 121 3.86 -6.30 -7.14
CA LEU A 121 4.45 -5.48 -6.09
C LEU A 121 5.79 -4.95 -6.58
N ARG A 122 5.96 -3.62 -6.58
CA ARG A 122 7.24 -2.98 -6.86
C ARG A 122 7.71 -2.19 -5.67
N ILE A 123 8.92 -2.44 -5.21
CA ILE A 123 9.56 -1.71 -4.13
C ILE A 123 10.88 -1.16 -4.64
N CYS A 124 11.04 0.16 -4.67
CA CYS A 124 12.30 0.79 -5.09
C CYS A 124 12.79 1.72 -3.98
N ASP A 125 14.10 1.68 -3.72
CA ASP A 125 14.82 2.56 -2.80
C ASP A 125 14.05 2.75 -1.47
N THR A 126 13.66 1.62 -0.88
CA THR A 126 12.83 1.55 0.33
C THR A 126 13.39 0.47 1.24
N ARG A 127 13.63 0.78 2.52
CA ARG A 127 14.25 -0.12 3.49
C ARG A 127 13.23 -0.86 4.37
N CYS A 128 12.12 -1.30 3.79
CA CYS A 128 11.18 -2.14 4.52
C CYS A 128 11.74 -3.56 4.63
N GLY A 129 11.73 -4.13 5.84
CA GLY A 129 12.26 -5.48 6.10
C GLY A 129 11.63 -6.54 5.19
N THR A 130 12.28 -7.69 5.03
CA THR A 130 11.83 -8.73 4.08
C THR A 130 10.89 -9.78 4.64
N GLU A 131 10.41 -9.63 5.87
CA GLU A 131 9.51 -10.62 6.46
C GLU A 131 8.22 -10.80 5.66
N TRP A 132 7.80 -9.76 4.92
CA TRP A 132 6.64 -9.82 4.06
C TRP A 132 6.80 -10.74 2.85
N VAL A 133 8.03 -11.03 2.38
CA VAL A 133 8.26 -11.89 1.20
C VAL A 133 7.65 -13.27 1.41
N LYS A 134 7.73 -13.81 2.64
CA LYS A 134 7.10 -15.09 3.02
C LYS A 134 5.58 -15.02 3.01
N LYS A 135 5.01 -13.85 3.33
CA LYS A 135 3.57 -13.59 3.38
C LYS A 135 2.99 -13.26 2.01
N ALA A 136 3.82 -12.75 1.09
CA ALA A 136 3.45 -12.37 -0.27
C ALA A 136 3.43 -13.55 -1.26
N SER A 137 3.19 -14.77 -0.78
CA SER A 137 3.27 -15.99 -1.60
C SER A 137 2.27 -16.00 -2.76
N GLN A 138 1.12 -15.33 -2.61
CA GLN A 138 0.12 -15.15 -3.65
C GLN A 138 0.49 -14.15 -4.75
N VAL A 139 1.43 -13.23 -4.50
CA VAL A 139 1.81 -12.19 -5.46
C VAL A 139 2.60 -12.83 -6.60
N GLN A 140 2.21 -12.57 -7.85
CA GLN A 140 2.82 -13.24 -9.02
C GLN A 140 4.16 -12.61 -9.40
N ASN A 141 4.22 -11.28 -9.36
CA ASN A 141 5.38 -10.50 -9.74
C ASN A 141 5.82 -9.61 -8.58
N ILE A 142 7.07 -9.76 -8.17
CA ILE A 142 7.69 -8.93 -7.13
C ILE A 142 9.00 -8.39 -7.71
N GLU A 143 9.09 -7.07 -7.76
CA GLU A 143 10.24 -6.34 -8.25
C GLU A 143 10.81 -5.49 -7.11
N ILE A 144 12.12 -5.58 -6.91
CA ILE A 144 12.86 -4.82 -5.91
C ILE A 144 14.00 -4.07 -6.61
N ASN A 145 14.00 -2.74 -6.54
CA ASN A 145 15.01 -1.87 -7.17
C ASN A 145 15.25 -2.17 -8.66
N GLY A 146 14.18 -2.46 -9.41
CA GLY A 146 14.29 -2.79 -10.85
C GLY A 146 14.55 -4.26 -11.15
N GLU A 147 14.79 -5.10 -10.14
CA GLU A 147 15.10 -6.52 -10.31
C GLU A 147 13.93 -7.40 -9.89
N PHE A 148 13.56 -8.38 -10.73
CA PHE A 148 12.56 -9.36 -10.37
C PHE A 148 13.13 -10.36 -9.36
N VAL A 149 12.53 -10.42 -8.17
CA VAL A 149 12.77 -11.49 -7.18
C VAL A 149 11.72 -12.59 -7.29
N LYS A 150 10.59 -12.28 -7.94
CA LYS A 150 9.57 -13.24 -8.35
C LYS A 150 8.92 -12.77 -9.63
N LYS A 151 8.76 -13.65 -10.62
CA LYS A 151 8.12 -13.35 -11.90
C LYS A 151 7.23 -14.50 -12.35
N ASP A 152 6.00 -14.21 -12.73
CA ASP A 152 4.99 -15.19 -13.16
C ASP A 152 4.83 -16.35 -12.15
N GLY A 153 4.96 -16.04 -10.85
CA GLY A 153 4.90 -17.03 -9.77
C GLY A 153 6.23 -17.73 -9.45
N VAL A 154 7.24 -17.60 -10.31
CA VAL A 154 8.55 -18.25 -10.17
C VAL A 154 9.48 -17.37 -9.34
N GLN A 155 10.03 -17.93 -8.26
CA GLN A 155 11.03 -17.25 -7.44
C GLN A 155 12.38 -17.20 -8.17
N MET A 156 13.01 -16.03 -8.18
CA MET A 156 14.28 -15.78 -8.86
C MET A 156 15.41 -15.63 -7.83
N GLU A 157 16.65 -15.88 -8.27
CA GLU A 157 17.82 -15.62 -7.43
C GLU A 157 17.90 -14.12 -7.14
N VAL A 158 17.95 -13.77 -5.86
CA VAL A 158 18.09 -12.38 -5.43
C VAL A 158 19.57 -11.99 -5.57
N PRO A 159 19.91 -10.96 -6.35
CA PRO A 159 21.29 -10.50 -6.46
C PRO A 159 21.88 -10.16 -5.10
N ALA A 160 23.15 -10.53 -4.88
CA ALA A 160 23.82 -10.36 -3.58
C ALA A 160 23.79 -8.91 -3.05
N TYR A 161 23.80 -7.92 -3.94
CA TYR A 161 23.73 -6.50 -3.57
C TYR A 161 22.37 -6.07 -3.04
N LEU A 162 21.29 -6.79 -3.38
CA LEU A 162 19.96 -6.55 -2.81
C LEU A 162 19.84 -7.12 -1.40
N ILE A 163 20.64 -8.12 -1.02
CA ILE A 163 20.58 -8.74 0.32
C ILE A 163 20.82 -7.71 1.43
N HIS A 164 21.71 -6.74 1.22
CA HIS A 164 22.00 -5.67 2.19
C HIS A 164 20.91 -4.60 2.32
N LEU A 165 19.99 -4.53 1.36
CA LEU A 165 18.84 -3.61 1.37
C LEU A 165 17.59 -4.26 1.97
N LEU A 166 17.68 -5.55 2.25
CA LEU A 166 16.59 -6.43 2.68
C LEU A 166 16.73 -6.85 4.16
N GLY A 167 17.78 -6.39 4.86
CA GLY A 167 18.15 -6.75 6.24
C GLY A 167 18.49 -5.55 7.10
#